data_AF-A0A371AVY1-F1
#
_entry.id   AF-A0A371AVY1-F1
#
_cell.length_a   1.000
_cell.length_b   1.000
_cell.length_c   1.000
_cell.angle_alpha   90.00
_cell.angle_beta   90.00
_cell.angle_gamma   90.00
#
_symmetry.space_group_name_H-M   'P 1'
#
loop_
_entity.id
_entity.type
_entity.pdbx_description
1 polymer ?
#
loop_
_entity_poly.entity_id
_entity_poly.type
_entity_poly.pdbx_seq_one_letter_code
_entity_poly.pdbx_strand_id
1 'polypeptide(L)'
;MINLLGDFGMHWLLKEFVVDSNYRGKLIGTMLYHFSEKYIQSTMKEGWKVAIDLRSSVGLEKFYSNLGFSECPNESMGNGMEKIIFKH
;
A
#
# COMPACT_ATOMS: atom_id res chain seq x y z
N MET A 1 11.54 -4.36 3.40
CA MET A 1 11.36 -2.94 3.71
C MET A 1 9.99 -2.51 3.22
N ILE A 2 9.38 -1.55 3.91
CA ILE A 2 8.11 -0.92 3.54
C ILE A 2 8.20 0.53 4.01
N ASN A 3 7.92 1.48 3.12
CA ASN A 3 7.92 2.89 3.43
C ASN A 3 6.50 3.45 3.37
N LEU A 4 6.14 4.22 4.40
CA LEU A 4 4.83 4.81 4.56
C LEU A 4 4.97 6.33 4.46
N LEU A 5 4.26 6.93 3.52
CA LEU A 5 4.16 8.38 3.39
C LEU A 5 2.71 8.77 3.63
N GLY A 6 2.42 9.57 4.65
CA GLY A 6 1.05 9.99 4.92
C GLY A 6 1.00 11.28 5.70
N ASP A 7 -0.21 11.83 5.77
CA ASP A 7 -0.55 13.05 6.51
C ASP A 7 -1.08 12.76 7.93
N PHE A 8 -1.01 11.49 8.36
CA PHE A 8 -1.57 10.98 9.61
C PHE A 8 -3.09 11.16 9.75
N GLY A 9 -3.85 11.44 8.68
CA GLY A 9 -5.28 11.73 8.83
C GLY A 9 -6.22 11.37 7.70
N MET A 10 -5.79 11.36 6.44
CA MET A 10 -6.67 11.04 5.31
C MET A 10 -6.07 9.97 4.38
N HIS A 11 -4.79 10.08 4.05
CA HIS A 11 -4.17 9.16 3.07
C HIS A 11 -2.78 8.73 3.49
N TRP A 12 -2.51 7.45 3.27
CA TRP A 12 -1.16 6.87 3.27
C TRP A 12 -0.85 6.34 1.88
N LEU A 13 0.37 6.62 1.42
CA LEU A 13 0.96 6.01 0.26
C LEU A 13 2.02 5.02 0.73
N LEU A 14 1.78 3.74 0.41
CA LEU A 14 2.71 2.66 0.66
C LEU A 14 3.68 2.55 -0.51
N LYS A 15 4.97 2.77 -0.22
CA LYS A 15 6.06 2.81 -1.21
C LYS A 15 7.16 1.83 -0.85
N GLU A 16 7.92 1.43 -1.87
CA GLU A 16 9.16 0.65 -1.71
C GLU A 16 8.95 -0.65 -0.90
N PHE A 17 7.81 -1.30 -1.12
CA PHE A 17 7.50 -2.57 -0.48
C PHE A 17 8.25 -3.70 -1.17
N VAL A 18 9.33 -4.13 -0.52
CA VAL A 18 10.23 -5.17 -1.01
C VAL A 18 10.53 -6.18 0.07
N VAL A 19 10.36 -7.45 -0.26
CA VAL A 19 10.90 -8.59 0.50
C VAL A 19 12.08 -9.16 -0.28
N ASP A 20 13.21 -9.35 0.40
CA ASP A 20 14.39 -10.00 -0.16
C ASP A 20 14.01 -11.38 -0.71
N SER A 21 14.54 -11.74 -1.88
CA SER A 21 14.15 -12.95 -2.61
C SER A 21 14.32 -14.23 -1.80
N ASN A 22 15.33 -14.31 -0.93
CA ASN A 22 15.61 -15.48 -0.08
C ASN A 22 14.55 -15.70 1.02
N TYR A 23 13.71 -14.69 1.24
CA TYR A 23 12.71 -14.63 2.29
C TYR A 23 11.27 -14.57 1.75
N ARG A 24 11.08 -14.66 0.43
CA ARG A 24 9.75 -14.74 -0.20
C ARG A 24 9.11 -16.11 0.03
N GLY A 25 7.78 -16.18 -0.09
CA GLY A 25 7.00 -17.40 0.13
C GLY A 25 6.84 -17.81 1.59
N LYS A 26 7.38 -17.02 2.54
CA LYS A 26 7.35 -17.30 3.99
C LYS A 26 6.43 -16.36 4.78
N LEU A 27 5.42 -15.78 4.11
CA LEU A 27 4.48 -14.79 4.68
C LEU A 27 5.12 -13.50 5.24
N ILE A 28 6.42 -13.28 5.03
CA ILE A 28 7.13 -12.09 5.54
C ILE A 28 6.54 -10.79 4.98
N GLY A 29 6.11 -10.79 3.71
CA GLY A 29 5.40 -9.64 3.13
C GLY A 29 4.09 -9.36 3.87
N THR A 30 3.26 -10.38 4.05
CA THR A 30 1.99 -10.29 4.79
C THR A 30 2.21 -9.75 6.22
N MET A 31 3.22 -10.26 6.92
CA MET A 31 3.57 -9.78 8.26
C MET A 31 3.98 -8.31 8.24
N LEU A 32 4.88 -7.92 7.33
CA LEU A 32 5.32 -6.53 7.18
C LEU A 32 4.14 -5.58 6.95
N TYR A 33 3.22 -5.96 6.05
CA TYR A 33 2.02 -5.17 5.80
C TYR A 33 1.16 -5.01 7.06
N HIS A 34 0.84 -6.09 7.78
CA HIS A 34 -0.01 -5.97 8.97
C HIS A 34 0.65 -5.18 10.10
N PHE A 35 1.97 -5.24 10.24
CA PHE A 35 2.67 -4.35 11.17
C PHE A 35 2.52 -2.88 10.76
N SER A 36 2.66 -2.57 9.47
CA SER A 36 2.44 -1.22 8.93
C SER A 36 1.00 -0.73 9.08
N GLU A 37 0.02 -1.59 8.80
CA GLU A 37 -1.40 -1.30 8.95
C GLU A 37 -1.77 -1.02 10.41
N LYS A 38 -1.26 -1.82 11.36
CA LYS A 38 -1.42 -1.56 12.79
C LYS A 38 -0.79 -0.25 13.22
N TYR A 39 0.38 0.09 12.69
CA TYR A 39 0.99 1.38 12.94
C TYR A 39 0.08 2.53 12.44
N ILE A 40 -0.42 2.46 11.21
CA ILE A 40 -1.37 3.44 10.66
C ILE A 40 -2.58 3.59 11.57
N GLN A 41 -3.22 2.47 11.94
CA GLN A 41 -4.38 2.47 12.86
C GLN A 41 -4.06 3.12 14.20
N SER A 42 -2.86 2.90 14.76
CA SER A 42 -2.44 3.51 16.02
C SER A 42 -2.29 5.04 15.97
N THR A 43 -2.18 5.61 14.76
CA THR A 43 -2.13 7.06 14.55
C THR A 43 -3.52 7.69 14.33
N MET A 44 -4.55 6.88 14.10
CA MET A 44 -5.89 7.34 13.77
C MET A 44 -6.64 7.82 15.02
N LYS A 45 -7.49 8.84 14.84
CA LYS A 45 -8.49 9.21 15.84
C LYS A 45 -9.77 8.38 15.65
N GLU A 46 -10.54 8.25 16.72
CA GLU A 46 -11.82 7.57 16.68
C GLU A 46 -12.75 8.15 15.59
N GLY A 47 -13.44 7.28 14.85
CA GLY A 47 -14.32 7.65 13.75
C GLY A 47 -13.63 8.11 12.46
N TRP A 48 -12.30 8.21 12.41
CA TRP A 48 -11.60 8.56 11.17
C TRP A 48 -11.63 7.43 10.16
N LYS A 49 -11.72 7.80 8.88
CA LYS A 49 -11.51 6.91 7.75
C LYS A 49 -10.27 7.37 7.02
N VAL A 50 -9.36 6.44 6.77
CA VAL A 50 -8.07 6.70 6.13
C VAL A 50 -7.94 5.73 4.95
N ALA A 51 -7.49 6.24 3.81
CA ALA A 51 -7.18 5.43 2.64
C ALA A 51 -5.70 5.04 2.64
N ILE A 52 -5.40 3.84 2.15
CA ILE A 52 -4.04 3.40 1.89
C ILE A 52 -3.95 3.10 0.40
N ASP A 53 -3.07 3.82 -0.29
CA ASP A 53 -2.83 3.69 -1.72
C ASP A 53 -1.46 3.07 -1.96
N LEU A 54 -1.35 2.32 -3.06
CA LEU A 54 -0.08 1.77 -3.54
C LEU A 54 -0.12 1.60 -5.05
N ARG A 55 1.06 1.42 -5.64
CA ARG A 55 1.20 0.94 -7.02
C ARG A 55 1.76 -0.47 -6.99
N SER A 56 0.96 -1.45 -7.43
CA SER A 56 1.42 -2.82 -7.54
C SER A 56 2.46 -2.95 -8.65
N SER A 57 3.46 -3.82 -8.45
CA SER A 57 4.21 -4.36 -9.57
C SER A 57 3.34 -5.34 -10.35
N VAL A 58 3.56 -5.43 -11.66
CA VAL A 58 2.80 -6.31 -12.55
C VAL A 58 2.85 -7.75 -12.04
N GLY A 59 1.68 -8.37 -11.87
CA GLY A 59 1.52 -9.76 -11.42
C GLY A 59 1.47 -9.95 -9.91
N LEU A 60 1.60 -8.88 -9.12
CA LEU A 60 1.47 -8.91 -7.66
C LEU A 60 0.13 -8.36 -7.15
N GLU A 61 -0.80 -8.04 -8.04
CA GLU A 61 -2.11 -7.47 -7.70
C GLU A 61 -2.87 -8.41 -6.75
N LYS A 62 -2.81 -9.73 -7.01
CA LYS A 62 -3.44 -10.75 -6.17
C LYS A 62 -2.89 -10.79 -4.74
N PHE A 63 -1.60 -10.47 -4.55
CA PHE A 63 -1.04 -10.38 -3.21
C PHE A 63 -1.71 -9.24 -2.43
N TYR A 64 -1.88 -8.07 -3.06
CA TYR A 64 -2.52 -6.92 -2.43
C TYR A 64 -4.03 -7.09 -2.26
N SER A 65 -4.73 -7.73 -3.20
CA SER A 65 -6.16 -8.00 -3.03
C SER A 65 -6.44 -8.96 -1.87
N ASN A 66 -5.56 -9.94 -1.62
CA ASN A 66 -5.62 -10.77 -0.41
C ASN A 66 -5.39 -9.98 0.89
N LEU A 67 -4.80 -8.78 0.83
CA LEU A 67 -4.63 -7.87 1.95
C LEU A 67 -5.78 -6.86 2.09
N GLY A 68 -6.80 -6.94 1.23
CA GLY A 68 -7.97 -6.06 1.26
C GLY A 68 -7.90 -4.84 0.35
N PHE A 69 -6.89 -4.73 -0.51
CA PHE A 69 -6.83 -3.67 -1.52
C PHE A 69 -7.77 -3.97 -2.69
N SER A 70 -8.37 -2.92 -3.24
CA SER A 70 -9.11 -3.00 -4.50
C SER A 70 -8.25 -2.50 -5.65
N GLU A 71 -8.33 -3.19 -6.79
CA GLU A 71 -7.72 -2.69 -8.03
C GLU A 71 -8.46 -1.43 -8.51
N CYS A 72 -7.72 -0.51 -9.13
CA CYS A 72 -8.27 0.69 -9.73
C CYS A 72 -8.05 0.65 -11.25
N PRO A 73 -9.06 0.98 -12.07
CA PRO A 73 -10.40 1.43 -11.68
C PRO A 73 -11.29 0.28 -11.21
N ASN A 74 -12.32 0.61 -10.42
CA ASN A 74 -13.41 -0.29 -10.04
C ASN A 74 -14.75 0.48 -10.02
N GLU A 75 -15.84 -0.16 -9.59
CA GLU A 75 -17.18 0.46 -9.57
C GLU A 75 -17.25 1.78 -8.77
N SER A 76 -16.39 1.94 -7.77
CA SER A 76 -16.38 3.07 -6.85
C SER A 76 -15.21 4.04 -7.03
N MET A 77 -14.17 3.66 -7.79
CA MET A 77 -12.92 4.41 -7.90
C MET A 77 -12.44 4.52 -9.35
N GLY A 78 -11.95 5.70 -9.71
CA GLY A 78 -11.36 5.97 -11.03
C GLY A 78 -9.98 5.33 -11.22
N ASN A 79 -9.36 5.61 -12.37
CA ASN A 79 -8.04 5.08 -12.71
C ASN A 79 -6.95 5.68 -11.80
N GLY A 80 -6.00 4.84 -11.37
CA GLY A 80 -4.73 5.31 -10.83
C GLY A 80 -3.88 5.93 -11.94
N MET A 81 -3.32 7.12 -11.72
CA MET A 81 -2.57 7.87 -12.73
C MET A 81 -1.14 8.11 -12.26
N GLU A 82 -0.19 8.06 -13.19
CA GLU A 82 1.21 8.42 -12.96
C GLU A 82 1.70 9.38 -14.05
N LYS A 83 2.57 10.31 -13.66
CA LYS A 83 3.36 11.10 -14.60
C LYS A 83 4.83 11.08 -14.18
N ILE A 84 5.70 10.67 -15.10
CA ILE A 84 7.16 10.72 -14.91
C ILE A 84 7.68 11.96 -15.66
N ILE A 85 8.50 12.77 -14.99
CA ILE A 85 9.09 13.99 -15.55
C ILE A 85 10.62 13.86 -15.46
N PHE A 86 11.30 14.06 -16.58
CA PHE A 86 12.75 14.10 -16.65
C PHE A 86 13.20 15.55 -16.81
N LYS A 87 14.19 15.95 -16.02
CA LYS A 87 14.89 17.21 -16.20
C LYS A 87 16.25 16.91 -16.83
N HIS A 88 16.51 17.49 -17.99
CA HIS A 88 17.82 17.49 -18.63
C HIS A 88 18.80 18.41 -17.89
#